data_AF-A0A1U9KCT5-F1
#
_entry.id   AF-A0A1U9KCT5-F1
#
_cell.length_a   1.000
_cell.length_b   1.000
_cell.length_c   1.000
_cell.angle_alpha   90.00
_cell.angle_beta   90.00
_cell.angle_gamma   90.00
#
_symmetry.space_group_name_H-M   'P 1'
#
loop_
_entity.id
_entity.type
_entity.pdbx_description
1 polymer ?
#
loop_
_entity_poly.entity_id
_entity_poly.type
_entity_poly.pdbx_seq_one_letter_code
_entity_poly.pdbx_strand_id
1 'polypeptide(L)'
;MGLYVEQAIREKIKSDRNGGKALTVAGKSPVSIQDANEFIGMIARLADAGVEIPPTLSRNAVSLLNRVGRDVKKGKASYSEITSP
;
A
#
# COMPACT_ATOMS: atom_id res chain seq x y z
N MET A 1 -3.59 42.83 15.67
CA MET A 1 -4.81 42.17 15.14
C MET A 1 -4.57 41.25 13.92
N GLY A 2 -3.41 41.28 13.24
CA GLY A 2 -3.19 40.48 12.01
C GLY A 2 -2.79 39.00 12.17
N LEU A 3 -2.23 38.61 13.33
CA LEU A 3 -1.72 37.25 13.55
C LEU A 3 -2.83 36.17 13.54
N TYR A 4 -4.03 36.51 14.03
CA TYR A 4 -5.17 35.60 14.05
C TYR A 4 -5.72 35.29 12.65
N VAL A 5 -5.64 36.27 11.74
CA VAL A 5 -6.11 36.12 10.36
C VAL A 5 -5.15 35.25 9.56
N GLU A 6 -3.84 35.48 9.68
CA GLU A 6 -2.83 34.63 9.03
C GLU A 6 -2.90 33.17 9.49
N GLN A 7 -3.12 32.95 10.79
CA GLN A 7 -3.26 31.61 11.33
C GLN A 7 -4.53 30.92 10.83
N ALA A 8 -5.66 31.64 10.81
CA ALA A 8 -6.91 31.12 10.26
C ALA A 8 -6.80 30.79 8.76
N ILE A 9 -6.12 31.62 7.97
CA ILE A 9 -5.86 31.37 6.56
C ILE A 9 -4.97 30.14 6.39
N ARG A 10 -3.90 30.00 7.18
CA ARG A 10 -3.01 28.84 7.11
C ARG A 10 -3.72 27.53 7.45
N GLU A 11 -4.56 27.54 8.48
CA GLU A 11 -5.34 26.37 8.87
C GLU A 11 -6.41 26.04 7.82
N LYS A 12 -7.04 27.06 7.22
CA LYS A 12 -7.96 26.87 6.08
C LYS A 12 -7.26 26.27 4.86
N ILE A 13 -6.07 26.76 4.51
CA ILE A 13 -5.26 26.21 3.40
C ILE A 13 -4.86 24.75 3.67
N LYS A 14 -4.42 24.42 4.90
CA LYS A 14 -4.13 23.03 5.29
C LYS A 14 -5.37 22.16 5.19
N SER A 15 -6.50 22.65 5.69
CA SER A 15 -7.79 21.95 5.66
C SER A 15 -8.23 21.70 4.23
N ASP A 16 -8.19 22.70 3.34
CA ASP A 16 -8.62 22.56 1.94
C ASP A 16 -7.66 21.65 1.15
N ARG A 17 -6.35 21.72 1.42
CA ARG A 17 -5.34 20.80 0.87
C ARG A 17 -5.58 19.34 1.29
N ASN A 18 -6.14 19.15 2.48
CA ASN A 18 -6.52 17.83 3.01
C ASN A 18 -7.97 17.44 2.68
N GLY A 19 -8.85 18.39 2.36
CA GLY A 19 -10.27 18.18 2.07
C GLY A 19 -10.53 17.75 0.63
N GLY A 20 -9.65 18.13 -0.31
CA GLY A 20 -9.65 17.58 -1.68
C GLY A 20 -9.10 16.16 -1.78
N LYS A 21 -8.40 15.69 -0.75
CA LYS A 21 -8.17 14.27 -0.54
C LYS A 21 -9.40 13.77 0.16
N ALA A 22 -10.39 13.31 -0.60
CA ALA A 22 -11.42 12.46 -0.05
C ALA A 22 -10.72 11.51 0.93
N LEU A 23 -11.10 11.58 2.21
CA LEU A 23 -10.98 10.46 3.12
C LEU A 23 -11.90 9.38 2.54
N THR A 24 -11.55 8.88 1.35
CA THR A 24 -11.67 7.48 1.11
C THR A 24 -11.01 6.91 2.35
N VAL A 25 -11.82 6.26 3.18
CA VAL A 25 -11.34 5.04 3.76
C VAL A 25 -10.97 4.19 2.55
N ALA A 26 -9.82 4.48 1.92
CA ALA A 26 -8.97 3.48 1.34
C ALA A 26 -8.55 2.68 2.57
N GLY A 27 -9.51 1.95 3.14
CA GLY A 27 -9.26 0.86 4.04
C GLY A 27 -8.39 0.02 3.17
N LYS A 28 -7.07 0.16 3.38
CA LYS A 28 -6.05 -0.40 2.50
C LYS A 28 -6.48 -1.84 2.34
N SER A 29 -7.00 -2.19 1.16
CA SER A 29 -7.56 -3.51 0.99
C SER A 29 -6.46 -4.47 1.41
N PRO A 30 -6.79 -5.45 2.26
CA PRO A 30 -5.80 -6.42 2.68
C PRO A 30 -5.11 -6.96 1.45
N VAL A 31 -3.80 -7.15 1.54
CA VAL A 31 -3.07 -7.76 0.43
C VAL A 31 -3.59 -9.19 0.28
N SER A 32 -4.05 -9.55 -0.92
CA SER A 32 -4.32 -10.93 -1.30
C SER A 32 -3.05 -11.76 -1.11
N ILE A 33 -3.13 -12.81 -0.29
CA ILE A 33 -2.00 -13.72 -0.08
C ILE A 33 -1.61 -14.40 -1.40
N GLN A 34 -2.60 -14.72 -2.24
CA GLN A 34 -2.37 -15.33 -3.54
C GLN A 34 -1.55 -14.42 -4.46
N ASP A 35 -2.00 -13.18 -4.65
CA ASP A 35 -1.32 -12.21 -5.52
C ASP A 35 0.10 -11.92 -5.03
N ALA A 36 0.30 -11.89 -3.70
CA ALA A 36 1.62 -11.75 -3.11
C ALA A 36 2.52 -12.95 -3.40
N ASN A 37 2.00 -14.17 -3.30
CA ASN A 37 2.74 -15.39 -3.64
C ASN A 37 3.09 -15.44 -5.13
N GLU A 38 2.17 -15.08 -6.02
CA GLU A 38 2.40 -15.02 -7.46
C GLU A 38 3.50 -14.01 -7.81
N PHE A 39 3.45 -12.82 -7.20
CA PHE A 39 4.47 -11.78 -7.39
C PHE A 39 5.85 -12.23 -6.93
N ILE A 40 5.96 -12.86 -5.75
CA ILE A 40 7.23 -13.40 -5.25
C ILE A 40 7.72 -14.56 -6.14
N GLY A 41 6.83 -15.43 -6.59
CA GLY A 41 7.15 -16.53 -7.51
C GLY A 41 7.68 -16.04 -8.85
N MET A 42 7.15 -14.93 -9.38
CA MET A 42 7.67 -14.29 -10.59
C MET A 42 9.10 -13.78 -10.38
N ILE A 43 9.37 -13.11 -9.26
CA ILE A 43 10.71 -12.60 -8.94
C ILE A 43 11.71 -13.75 -8.81
N ALA A 44 11.33 -14.84 -8.14
CA ALA A 44 12.17 -16.03 -8.01
C ALA A 44 12.52 -16.62 -9.39
N ARG A 45 11.53 -16.76 -10.28
CA ARG A 45 11.77 -17.26 -11.65
C ARG A 45 12.67 -16.36 -12.47
N LEU A 46 12.56 -15.04 -12.31
CA LEU A 46 13.46 -14.09 -12.98
C LEU A 46 14.89 -14.26 -12.46
N ALA A 47 15.06 -14.40 -11.15
CA ALA A 47 16.37 -14.66 -10.56
C ALA A 47 16.97 -16.00 -11.02
N ASP A 48 16.16 -17.06 -11.08
CA ASP A 48 16.57 -18.39 -11.58
C ASP A 48 16.97 -18.35 -13.06
N ALA A 49 16.32 -17.50 -13.86
CA ALA A 49 16.65 -17.26 -15.25
C ALA A 49 17.92 -16.40 -15.45
N GLY A 50 18.59 -15.99 -14.37
CA GLY A 50 19.77 -15.12 -14.42
C GLY A 50 19.46 -13.66 -14.75
N VAL A 51 18.20 -13.25 -14.64
CA VAL A 51 17.80 -11.84 -14.85
C VAL A 51 18.18 -11.05 -13.62
N GLU A 52 18.95 -9.98 -13.81
CA GLU A 52 19.27 -9.05 -12.74
C GLU A 52 17.99 -8.37 -12.22
N ILE A 53 17.66 -8.62 -10.96
CA ILE A 53 16.49 -8.03 -10.31
C ILE A 53 16.79 -6.57 -9.96
N PRO A 54 16.01 -5.60 -10.46
CA PRO A 54 16.21 -4.19 -10.11
C PRO A 54 16.09 -3.97 -8.59
N PRO A 55 16.95 -3.13 -7.97
CA PRO A 55 16.91 -2.88 -6.53
C PRO A 55 15.56 -2.36 -6.02
N THR A 56 14.84 -1.61 -6.85
CA THR A 56 13.48 -1.11 -6.57
C THR A 56 12.47 -2.24 -6.46
N LEU A 57 12.58 -3.27 -7.30
CA LEU A 57 11.69 -4.42 -7.31
C LEU A 57 11.90 -5.29 -6.07
N SER A 58 13.15 -5.51 -5.68
CA SER A 58 13.51 -6.21 -4.44
C SER A 58 12.94 -5.49 -3.19
N ARG A 59 13.10 -4.16 -3.11
CA ARG A 59 12.50 -3.36 -2.02
C ARG A 59 10.98 -3.47 -1.98
N ASN A 60 10.33 -3.48 -3.14
CA ASN A 60 8.88 -3.62 -3.25
C ASN A 60 8.41 -5.00 -2.76
N ALA A 61 9.13 -6.08 -3.09
CA ALA A 61 8.86 -7.43 -2.59
C ALA A 61 8.94 -7.51 -1.06
N VAL A 62 10.00 -6.93 -0.47
CA VAL A 62 10.14 -6.87 0.99
C VAL A 62 9.01 -6.05 1.64
N SER A 63 8.64 -4.92 1.04
CA SER A 63 7.52 -4.09 1.50
C SER A 63 6.18 -4.83 1.45
N LEU A 64 5.96 -5.62 0.40
CA LEU A 64 4.78 -6.46 0.22
C LEU A 64 4.69 -7.55 1.29
N LEU A 65 5.78 -8.29 1.53
CA LEU A 65 5.85 -9.32 2.57
C LEU A 65 5.56 -8.73 3.97
N ASN A 66 6.12 -7.57 4.27
CA ASN A 66 5.86 -6.85 5.52
C ASN A 66 4.40 -6.38 5.63
N ARG A 67 3.73 -6.09 4.52
CA ARG A 67 2.31 -5.75 4.52
C ARG A 67 1.44 -7.00 4.71
N VAL A 68 1.74 -8.10 4.03
CA VAL A 68 1.07 -9.40 4.21
C VAL A 68 1.17 -9.85 5.66
N GLY A 69 2.37 -9.85 6.27
CA GLY A 69 2.55 -10.23 7.68
C GLY A 69 1.74 -9.34 8.65
N ARG A 70 1.60 -8.05 8.36
CA ARG A 70 0.75 -7.15 9.15
C ARG A 70 -0.74 -7.41 8.96
N ASP A 71 -1.17 -7.73 7.74
CA ASP A 71 -2.58 -8.02 7.44
C ASP A 71 -2.99 -9.38 8.04
N VAL A 72 -2.11 -10.40 7.98
CA VAL A 72 -2.29 -11.70 8.65
C VAL A 72 -2.39 -11.53 10.17
N LYS A 73 -1.45 -10.81 10.79
CA LYS A 73 -1.48 -10.55 12.24
C LYS A 73 -2.76 -9.86 12.71
N LYS A 74 -3.38 -9.05 11.85
CA LYS A 74 -4.62 -8.33 12.15
C LYS A 74 -5.88 -9.15 11.86
N GLY A 75 -5.74 -10.40 11.39
CA GLY A 75 -6.87 -11.21 10.92
C GLY A 75 -7.57 -10.60 9.70
N LYS A 76 -6.86 -9.73 8.96
CA LYS A 76 -7.41 -8.98 7.82
C LYS A 76 -6.96 -9.54 6.49
N ALA A 77 -5.92 -10.36 6.43
CA ALA A 77 -5.46 -10.91 5.16
C ALA A 77 -6.61 -11.63 4.44
N SER A 78 -6.96 -11.14 3.25
CA SER A 78 -7.97 -11.77 2.41
C SER A 78 -7.30 -12.95 1.70
N TYR A 79 -7.76 -14.15 2.01
CA TYR A 79 -7.70 -15.24 1.04
C TYR A 79 -8.64 -14.80 -0.09
N SER A 80 -8.13 -14.65 -1.30
CA SER A 80 -8.96 -14.41 -2.48
C SER A 80 -10.10 -15.42 -2.46
N GLU A 81 -11.34 -14.93 -2.37
CA GLU A 81 -12.51 -15.77 -2.56
C GLU A 81 -12.41 -16.33 -3.97
N ILE A 82 -12.18 -17.65 -4.08
CA ILE A 82 -12.28 -18.37 -5.33
C ILE A 82 -13.76 -18.30 -5.73
N THR A 83 -14.14 -17.23 -6.42
CA THR A 83 -15.37 -17.22 -7.22
C THR A 83 -15.14 -18.26 -8.31
N SER A 84 -15.65 -19.46 -8.05
CA SER A 84 -15.86 -20.45 -9.10
C SER A 84 -16.95 -19.90 -10.02
N PRO A 85 -16.76 -19.96 -11.35
CA PRO A 85 -17.77 -19.53 -12.32
C PRO A 85 -19.05 -20.37 -12.26
#